data_AF-T2GGY8-F1
#
_entry.id   AF-T2GGY8-F1
#
_cell.length_a   1.000
_cell.length_b   1.000
_cell.length_c   1.000
_cell.angle_alpha   90.00
_cell.angle_beta   90.00
_cell.angle_gamma   90.00
#
_symmetry.space_group_name_H-M   'P 1'
#
loop_
_entity.id
_entity.type
_entity.pdbx_description
1 polymer ?
#
loop_
_entity_poly.entity_id
_entity_poly.type
_entity_poly.pdbx_seq_one_letter_code
_entity_poly.pdbx_strand_id
1 'polypeptide(L)'
;MIRKSIILTKISEIEESVNLIDDNLPETFEEFRGLGLVRDGMYKRLEFAVENVFDICSILNSDLKLGVLDQMVMCLRTFWEPE
;
A
#
# COMPACT_ATOMS: atom_id res chain seq x y z
N MET A 1 -14.51 2.16 -18.88
CA MET A 1 -13.21 1.57 -19.31
C MET A 1 -12.04 2.13 -18.51
N ILE A 2 -11.88 3.45 -18.37
CA ILE A 2 -10.73 4.08 -17.70
C ILE A 2 -10.58 3.72 -16.20
N ARG A 3 -11.67 3.70 -15.42
CA ARG A 3 -11.58 3.34 -13.98
C ARG A 3 -11.09 1.90 -13.77
N LYS A 4 -11.60 0.96 -14.57
CA LYS A 4 -11.18 -0.45 -14.51
C LYS A 4 -9.70 -0.62 -14.82
N SER A 5 -9.16 0.09 -15.83
CA SER A 5 -7.73 0.01 -16.12
C SER A 5 -6.87 0.59 -15.00
N ILE A 6 -7.29 1.72 -14.40
CA ILE A 6 -6.58 2.30 -13.25
C ILE A 6 -6.53 1.30 -12.07
N ILE A 7 -7.66 0.66 -11.74
CA ILE A 7 -7.71 -0.34 -10.67
C ILE A 7 -6.78 -1.52 -10.98
N LEU A 8 -6.82 -2.04 -12.21
CA LEU A 8 -5.95 -3.17 -12.60
C LEU A 8 -4.46 -2.81 -12.55
N THR A 9 -4.09 -1.58 -12.94
CA THR A 9 -2.71 -1.09 -12.79
C THR A 9 -2.30 -1.03 -11.33
N LYS A 10 -3.16 -0.47 -10.45
CA LYS A 10 -2.87 -0.40 -9.01
C LYS A 10 -2.74 -1.78 -8.37
N ILE A 11 -3.53 -2.76 -8.80
CA ILE A 11 -3.40 -4.16 -8.36
C ILE A 11 -2.03 -4.73 -8.80
N SER A 12 -1.64 -4.51 -10.05
CA SER A 12 -0.32 -4.95 -10.53
C SER A 12 0.84 -4.31 -9.74
N GLU A 13 0.72 -3.03 -9.38
CA GLU A 13 1.70 -2.31 -8.57
C GLU A 13 1.79 -2.84 -7.13
N ILE A 14 0.64 -3.24 -6.54
CA ILE A 14 0.59 -3.91 -5.23
C ILE A 14 1.32 -5.26 -5.31
N GLU A 15 0.99 -6.08 -6.31
CA GLU A 15 1.62 -7.39 -6.51
C GLU A 15 3.13 -7.27 -6.68
N GLU A 16 3.61 -6.35 -7.51
CA GLU A 16 5.05 -6.10 -7.69
C GLU A 16 5.71 -5.70 -6.36
N SER A 17 5.07 -4.82 -5.59
CA SER A 17 5.64 -4.34 -4.33
C SER A 17 5.70 -5.43 -3.27
N VAL A 18 4.65 -6.26 -3.14
CA VAL A 18 4.62 -7.36 -2.19
C VAL A 18 5.61 -8.45 -2.58
N ASN A 19 5.70 -8.82 -3.86
CA ASN A 19 6.67 -9.81 -4.32
C ASN A 19 8.11 -9.36 -4.09
N LEU A 20 8.42 -8.08 -4.34
CA LEU A 20 9.76 -7.55 -4.06
C LEU A 20 10.11 -7.57 -2.57
N ILE A 21 9.13 -7.36 -1.69
CA ILE A 21 9.34 -7.49 -0.25
C ILE A 21 9.61 -8.94 0.09
N ASP A 22 8.80 -9.87 -0.40
CA ASP A 22 8.92 -11.32 -0.15
C ASP A 22 10.29 -11.85 -0.62
N ASP A 23 10.71 -11.48 -1.83
CA ASP A 23 12.00 -11.85 -2.42
C ASP A 23 13.22 -11.34 -1.62
N ASN A 24 13.04 -10.29 -0.81
CA ASN A 24 14.11 -9.66 -0.02
C ASN A 24 13.92 -9.84 1.49
N LEU A 25 12.90 -10.58 1.93
CA LEU A 25 12.62 -10.78 3.34
C LEU A 25 13.55 -11.86 3.90
N PRO A 26 14.37 -11.56 4.93
CA PRO A 26 15.25 -12.55 5.52
C PRO A 26 14.48 -13.50 6.44
N GLU A 27 15.07 -14.66 6.71
CA GLU A 27 14.43 -15.72 7.51
C GLU A 27 14.37 -15.38 9.00
N THR A 28 15.22 -14.47 9.47
CA THR A 28 15.33 -14.11 10.89
C THR A 28 15.14 -12.63 11.16
N PHE A 29 14.62 -12.31 12.35
CA PHE A 29 14.46 -10.93 12.80
C PHE A 29 15.79 -10.18 12.95
N GLU A 30 16.86 -10.83 13.41
CA GLU A 30 18.15 -10.17 13.58
C GLU A 30 18.77 -9.77 12.24
N GLU A 31 18.64 -10.61 11.21
CA GLU A 31 19.01 -10.26 9.84
C GLU A 31 18.17 -9.08 9.33
N PHE A 32 16.85 -9.15 9.51
CA PHE A 32 15.93 -8.05 9.14
C PHE A 32 16.32 -6.73 9.80
N ARG A 33 16.68 -6.77 11.09
CA ARG A 33 17.11 -5.60 11.85
C ARG A 33 18.40 -5.00 11.30
N GLY A 34 19.31 -5.82 10.79
CA GLY A 34 20.61 -5.43 10.23
C GLY A 34 20.57 -4.83 8.82
N LEU A 35 19.45 -4.94 8.09
CA LEU A 35 19.34 -4.56 6.67
C LEU A 35 19.42 -3.05 6.36
N GLY A 36 19.34 -2.17 7.37
CA GLY A 36 19.49 -0.72 7.20
C GLY A 36 18.58 -0.15 6.10
N LEU A 37 19.16 0.44 5.06
CA LEU A 37 18.42 1.06 3.94
C LEU A 37 17.54 0.06 3.16
N VAL A 38 17.90 -1.23 3.10
CA VAL A 38 17.08 -2.23 2.41
C VAL A 38 15.76 -2.44 3.17
N ARG A 39 15.83 -2.46 4.50
CA ARG A 39 14.65 -2.52 5.37
C ARG A 39 13.77 -1.29 5.19
N ASP A 40 14.37 -0.11 5.14
CA ASP A 40 13.62 1.14 4.92
C ASP A 40 12.95 1.14 3.53
N GLY A 41 13.60 0.58 2.51
CA GLY A 41 13.01 0.33 1.19
C GLY A 41 11.82 -0.63 1.22
N MET A 42 11.90 -1.72 1.99
CA MET A 42 10.78 -2.65 2.17
C MET A 42 9.58 -1.97 2.84
N TYR A 43 9.81 -1.18 3.89
CA TYR A 43 8.73 -0.40 4.51
C TYR A 43 8.09 0.58 3.52
N LYS A 44 8.90 1.26 2.69
CA LYS A 44 8.35 2.19 1.68
C LYS A 44 7.53 1.49 0.59
N ARG A 45 7.94 0.28 0.18
CA ARG A 45 7.17 -0.54 -0.75
C ARG A 45 5.85 -1.02 -0.13
N LEU A 46 5.87 -1.39 1.15
CA LEU A 46 4.67 -1.80 1.88
C LEU A 46 3.68 -0.63 2.01
N GLU A 47 4.19 0.55 2.39
CA GLU A 47 3.42 1.79 2.42
C GLU A 47 2.76 2.09 1.08
N PHE A 48 3.52 2.06 -0.02
CA PHE A 48 3.00 2.28 -1.37
C PHE A 48 1.91 1.27 -1.75
N ALA A 49 2.08 -0.01 -1.42
CA ALA A 49 1.06 -1.03 -1.66
C ALA A 49 -0.23 -0.73 -0.88
N VAL A 50 -0.11 -0.32 0.39
CA VAL A 50 -1.26 0.05 1.24
C VAL A 50 -1.97 1.30 0.70
N GLU A 51 -1.24 2.32 0.27
CA GLU A 51 -1.81 3.51 -0.38
C GLU A 51 -2.62 3.14 -1.64
N ASN A 52 -2.08 2.23 -2.46
CA ASN A 52 -2.77 1.76 -3.65
C ASN A 52 -4.07 1.01 -3.33
N VAL A 53 -4.13 0.26 -2.23
CA VAL A 53 -5.37 -0.35 -1.73
C VAL A 53 -6.40 0.74 -1.39
N PHE A 54 -5.98 1.80 -0.67
CA PHE A 54 -6.90 2.90 -0.34
C PHE A 54 -7.38 3.67 -1.55
N ASP A 55 -6.52 3.89 -2.55
CA ASP A 55 -6.91 4.54 -3.78
C ASP A 55 -7.97 3.71 -4.54
N ILE A 56 -7.81 2.37 -4.59
CA ILE A 56 -8.83 1.49 -5.16
C ILE A 56 -10.13 1.60 -4.37
N CYS A 57 -10.07 1.54 -3.03
CA CYS A 57 -11.25 1.73 -2.18
C CYS A 57 -11.94 3.07 -2.45
N SER A 58 -11.19 4.16 -2.59
CA SER A 58 -11.72 5.49 -2.89
C SER A 58 -12.41 5.54 -4.26
N ILE A 59 -11.80 4.94 -5.29
CA ILE A 59 -12.42 4.83 -6.62
C ILE A 59 -13.75 4.09 -6.54
N LEU A 60 -13.76 2.89 -5.93
CA LEU A 60 -14.97 2.09 -5.77
C LEU A 60 -16.02 2.81 -4.93
N ASN A 61 -15.59 3.51 -3.88
CA ASN A 61 -16.46 4.30 -3.03
C ASN A 61 -17.17 5.42 -3.81
N SER A 62 -16.41 6.13 -4.64
CA SER A 62 -16.94 7.22 -5.48
C SER A 62 -17.93 6.71 -6.53
N ASP A 63 -17.67 5.54 -7.10
CA ASP A 63 -18.54 4.92 -8.10
C ASP A 63 -19.84 4.37 -7.47
N LEU A 64 -19.75 3.81 -6.26
CA LEU A 64 -20.88 3.21 -5.52
C LEU A 64 -21.60 4.17 -4.57
N LYS A 65 -21.06 5.37 -4.35
CA LYS A 65 -21.54 6.40 -3.40
C LYS A 65 -21.78 5.88 -1.97
N LEU A 66 -20.90 5.00 -1.48
CA LEU A 66 -21.00 4.51 -0.11
C LEU A 66 -20.47 5.62 0.81
N GLY A 67 -21.34 6.42 1.45
CA GLY A 67 -20.93 7.61 2.22
C GLY A 67 -20.10 7.36 3.50
N VAL A 68 -19.39 6.23 3.63
CA VAL A 68 -18.81 5.71 4.88
C VAL A 68 -17.29 5.55 4.84
N LEU A 69 -16.64 5.41 3.68
CA LEU A 69 -15.19 5.13 3.60
C LEU A 69 -14.29 6.38 3.60
N ASP A 70 -14.84 7.59 3.48
CA ASP A 70 -14.05 8.83 3.47
C ASP A 70 -13.33 9.06 4.82
N GLN A 71 -13.92 8.64 5.94
CA GLN A 71 -13.29 8.75 7.26
C GLN A 71 -12.17 7.73 7.48
N MET A 72 -12.27 6.52 6.90
CA MET A 72 -11.31 5.45 7.13
C MET A 72 -10.00 5.69 6.38
N VAL A 73 -10.08 6.20 5.15
CA VAL A 73 -8.90 6.63 4.36
C VAL A 73 -8.22 7.85 5.01
N MET A 74 -9.01 8.81 5.49
CA MET A 74 -8.47 10.00 6.18
C MET A 74 -7.77 9.63 7.49
N CYS A 75 -8.41 8.82 8.35
CA CYS A 75 -7.81 8.41 9.64
C CYS A 75 -6.48 7.67 9.46
N LEU A 76 -6.34 6.82 8.43
CA LEU A 76 -5.10 6.05 8.21
C LEU A 76 -3.99 6.92 7.61
N ARG A 77 -4.31 7.89 6.75
CA ARG A 77 -3.33 8.89 6.29
C ARG A 77 -2.81 9.76 7.45
N THR A 78 -3.68 10.18 8.36
CA THR A 78 -3.28 10.94 9.56
C THR A 78 -2.47 10.08 10.56
N PHE A 79 -2.66 8.76 10.58
CA PHE A 79 -1.94 7.87 11.48
C PHE A 79 -0.55 7.49 10.95
N TRP A 80 -0.35 7.49 9.63
CA TRP A 80 0.90 7.08 8.99
C TRP A 80 1.86 8.24 8.69
N GLU A 81 1.37 9.48 8.56
CA GLU A 81 2.18 10.71 8.57
C GLU A 81 2.01 11.49 9.90
N PRO A 82 2.46 10.98 11.06
CA PRO A 82 2.58 11.84 12.22
C PRO A 82 3.78 12.77 11.99
N GLU A 83 3.53 14.08 12.03
CA GLU A 83 4.58 15.12 12.11
C GLU A 83 5.65 14.79 13.16
#